data_AF-A0A7W6RL01-F1
#
_entry.id   AF-A0A7W6RL01-F1
#
_cell.length_a   1.000
_cell.length_b   1.000
_cell.length_c   1.000
_cell.angle_alpha   90.00
_cell.angle_beta   90.00
_cell.angle_gamma   90.00
#
_symmetry.space_group_name_H-M   'P 1'
#
loop_
_entity.id
_entity.type
_entity.pdbx_description
1 polymer ?
#
loop_
_entity_poly.entity_id
_entity_poly.type
_entity_poly.pdbx_seq_one_letter_code
_entity_poly.pdbx_strand_id
1 'polypeptide(L)'
;MNALSSKRQSGRAYLIAAVIAAALQTIILGYIIESRAAILRSGTEVLLKTTPVDPRDFLRGDYVVLNYEISSVPAQTVVGELPAVPGEQTLWVRLKKQPDGFWAIAESSFHPLPEAAESAVLRSRPFYSYGVRTADTIRAEYGIERYYVPEGQGKPLEEARQDGSVSIAARVSSDGTAQIRSLLVDGKPAYEEPLY
;
A
#
# COMPACT_ATOMS: atom_id res chain seq x y z
N MET A 1 -29.26 -46.66 -30.99
CA MET A 1 -28.88 -46.73 -29.55
C MET A 1 -27.73 -45.77 -29.19
N ASN A 2 -27.78 -44.46 -29.53
CA ASN A 2 -26.66 -43.53 -29.24
C ASN A 2 -27.02 -42.22 -28.51
N ALA A 3 -28.29 -41.96 -28.18
CA ALA A 3 -28.69 -40.67 -27.60
C ALA A 3 -28.42 -40.54 -26.09
N LEU A 4 -28.30 -41.67 -25.35
CA LEU A 4 -28.10 -41.67 -23.90
C LEU A 4 -26.64 -41.57 -23.47
N SER A 5 -25.70 -41.89 -24.36
CA SER A 5 -24.25 -41.87 -24.07
C SER A 5 -23.67 -40.45 -24.14
N SER A 6 -24.08 -39.62 -25.11
CA SER A 6 -23.58 -38.25 -25.25
C SER A 6 -24.02 -37.33 -24.12
N LYS A 7 -25.24 -37.52 -23.59
CA LYS A 7 -25.80 -36.70 -22.50
C LYS A 7 -25.09 -36.91 -21.15
N ARG A 8 -24.50 -38.09 -20.92
CA ARG A 8 -23.68 -38.38 -19.72
C ARG A 8 -22.24 -37.85 -19.83
N GLN A 9 -21.68 -37.82 -21.05
CA GLN A 9 -20.34 -37.25 -21.28
C GLN A 9 -20.34 -35.72 -21.13
N SER A 10 -21.38 -35.03 -21.61
CA SER A 10 -21.48 -33.57 -21.47
C SER A 10 -21.60 -33.14 -20.01
N GLY A 11 -22.42 -33.82 -19.20
CA GLY A 11 -22.55 -33.54 -17.76
C GLY A 11 -21.24 -33.70 -16.98
N ARG A 12 -20.44 -34.73 -17.30
CA ARG A 12 -19.10 -34.92 -16.71
C ARG A 12 -18.13 -33.83 -17.14
N ALA A 13 -18.16 -33.40 -18.39
CA ALA A 13 -17.34 -32.29 -18.87
C ALA A 13 -17.67 -30.97 -18.16
N TYR A 14 -18.95 -30.67 -17.93
CA TYR A 14 -19.36 -29.49 -17.16
C TYR A 14 -18.93 -29.57 -15.70
N LEU A 15 -19.03 -30.74 -15.06
CA LEU A 15 -18.54 -30.93 -13.68
C LEU A 15 -17.02 -30.75 -13.58
N ILE A 16 -16.25 -31.31 -14.53
CA ILE A 16 -14.79 -31.12 -14.58
C ILE A 16 -14.46 -29.64 -14.77
N ALA A 17 -15.13 -28.95 -15.70
CA ALA A 17 -14.94 -27.53 -15.92
C ALA A 17 -15.27 -26.70 -14.66
N ALA A 18 -16.36 -27.04 -13.95
CA ALA A 18 -16.73 -26.37 -12.71
C ALA A 18 -15.68 -26.57 -11.60
N VAL A 19 -15.13 -27.79 -11.46
CA VAL A 19 -14.06 -28.07 -10.50
C VAL A 19 -12.78 -27.30 -10.84
N ILE A 20 -12.40 -27.26 -12.12
CA ILE A 20 -11.23 -26.48 -12.58
C ILE A 20 -11.44 -24.99 -12.28
N ALA A 21 -12.63 -24.46 -12.59
CA ALA A 21 -12.95 -23.06 -12.32
C ALA A 21 -12.88 -22.74 -10.81
N ALA A 22 -13.46 -23.59 -9.96
CA ALA A 22 -13.40 -23.43 -8.52
C ALA A 22 -11.95 -23.50 -8.00
N ALA A 23 -11.16 -24.47 -8.45
CA ALA A 23 -9.75 -24.61 -8.07
C ALA A 23 -8.93 -23.38 -8.50
N LEU A 24 -9.14 -22.88 -9.71
CA LEU A 24 -8.48 -21.67 -10.20
C LEU A 24 -8.83 -20.45 -9.34
N GLN A 25 -10.11 -20.28 -8.98
CA GLN A 25 -10.54 -19.19 -8.10
C GLN A 25 -9.90 -19.29 -6.71
N THR A 26 -9.83 -20.49 -6.12
CA THR A 26 -9.16 -20.72 -4.84
C THR A 26 -7.67 -20.40 -4.91
N ILE A 27 -6.98 -20.79 -5.99
CA ILE A 27 -5.56 -20.48 -6.19
C ILE A 27 -5.34 -18.97 -6.29
N ILE A 28 -6.20 -18.26 -7.03
CA ILE A 28 -6.11 -16.80 -7.17
C ILE A 28 -6.28 -16.11 -5.80
N LEU A 29 -7.28 -16.51 -5.01
CA LEU A 29 -7.48 -15.96 -3.67
C LEU A 29 -6.30 -16.28 -2.73
N GLY A 30 -5.80 -17.52 -2.77
CA GLY A 30 -4.63 -17.94 -2.01
C GLY A 30 -3.39 -17.12 -2.37
N TYR A 31 -3.16 -16.84 -3.65
CA TYR A 31 -2.06 -15.99 -4.11
C TYR A 31 -2.18 -14.55 -3.61
N ILE A 32 -3.39 -13.97 -3.58
CA ILE A 32 -3.62 -12.61 -3.06
C ILE A 32 -3.29 -12.54 -1.56
N ILE A 33 -3.69 -13.55 -0.78
CA ILE A 33 -3.41 -13.59 0.66
C ILE A 33 -1.92 -13.76 0.91
N GLU A 34 -1.30 -14.75 0.25
CA GLU A 34 0.10 -15.08 0.47
C GLU A 34 1.05 -13.98 0.01
N SER A 35 0.73 -13.28 -1.09
CA SER A 35 1.52 -12.13 -1.54
C SER A 35 1.55 -11.02 -0.50
N ARG A 36 0.43 -10.71 0.17
CA ARG A 36 0.39 -9.73 1.26
C ARG A 36 1.10 -10.22 2.51
N ALA A 37 0.87 -11.47 2.88
CA ALA A 37 1.51 -12.08 4.05
C ALA A 37 3.04 -12.15 3.90
N ALA A 38 3.53 -12.42 2.68
CA ALA A 38 4.96 -12.41 2.38
C ALA A 38 5.58 -11.03 2.66
N ILE A 39 4.94 -9.93 2.25
CA ILE A 39 5.44 -8.57 2.52
C ILE A 39 5.54 -8.33 4.03
N LEU A 40 4.51 -8.72 4.80
CA LEU A 40 4.53 -8.55 6.26
C LEU A 40 5.63 -9.38 6.94
N ARG A 41 5.97 -10.55 6.41
CA ARG A 41 7.01 -11.44 6.95
C ARG A 41 8.43 -11.01 6.57
N SER A 42 8.68 -10.68 5.31
CA SER A 42 10.04 -10.48 4.77
C SER A 42 10.34 -9.07 4.27
N GLY A 43 9.35 -8.17 4.23
CA GLY A 43 9.56 -6.78 3.82
C GLY A 43 10.45 -6.01 4.78
N THR A 44 11.07 -4.95 4.28
CA THR A 44 11.86 -4.01 5.08
C THR A 44 10.92 -3.16 5.93
N GLU A 45 11.17 -3.09 7.24
CA GLU A 45 10.36 -2.30 8.14
C GLU A 45 10.73 -0.82 8.07
N VAL A 46 9.75 0.02 7.76
CA VAL A 46 9.87 1.48 7.69
C VAL A 46 8.89 2.12 8.67
N LEU A 47 9.38 3.11 9.41
CA LEU A 47 8.57 3.90 10.34
C LEU A 47 8.25 5.26 9.71
N LEU A 48 6.96 5.52 9.47
CA LEU A 48 6.49 6.68 8.72
C LEU A 48 5.73 7.66 9.63
N LYS A 49 6.04 8.95 9.48
CA LYS A 49 5.30 10.04 10.14
C LYS A 49 3.99 10.27 9.41
N THR A 50 2.91 10.36 10.17
CA THR A 50 1.61 10.78 9.62
C THR A 50 1.45 12.28 9.72
N THR A 51 0.60 12.84 8.85
CA THR A 51 0.19 14.23 8.92
C THR A 51 -1.31 14.32 9.20
N PRO A 52 -1.78 15.37 9.90
CA PRO A 52 -3.20 15.58 10.15
C PRO A 52 -4.00 15.64 8.84
N VAL A 53 -5.23 15.12 8.87
CA VAL A 53 -6.20 15.23 7.75
C VAL A 53 -7.52 15.68 8.33
N ASP A 54 -8.17 16.62 7.65
CA ASP A 54 -9.52 17.05 7.99
C ASP A 54 -10.50 15.84 7.98
N PRO A 55 -11.16 15.51 9.10
CA PRO A 55 -12.06 14.36 9.16
C PRO A 55 -13.26 14.53 8.24
N ARG A 56 -13.53 13.53 7.37
CA ARG A 56 -14.72 13.49 6.51
C ARG A 56 -15.66 12.35 6.90
N ASP A 57 -16.83 12.76 7.39
CA ASP A 57 -18.13 12.07 7.52
C ASP A 57 -18.18 10.72 8.26
N PHE A 58 -18.97 10.71 9.34
CA PHE A 58 -19.07 9.72 10.43
C PHE A 58 -19.72 8.37 10.07
N LEU A 59 -20.01 8.08 8.80
CA LEU A 59 -21.00 7.05 8.42
C LEU A 59 -20.52 5.97 7.42
N ARG A 60 -19.21 5.80 7.18
CA ARG A 60 -18.70 4.79 6.20
C ARG A 60 -17.83 3.67 6.77
N GLY A 61 -17.97 3.38 8.06
CA GLY A 61 -17.24 2.34 8.78
C GLY A 61 -15.99 2.89 9.50
N ASP A 62 -15.49 2.16 10.49
CA ASP A 62 -14.33 2.54 11.30
C ASP A 62 -13.02 2.27 10.54
N TYR A 63 -12.62 3.20 9.68
CA TYR A 63 -11.27 3.24 9.13
C TYR A 63 -10.70 4.64 9.29
N VAL A 64 -9.41 4.71 9.59
CA VAL A 64 -8.69 5.97 9.69
C VAL A 64 -8.02 6.24 8.35
N VAL A 65 -8.33 7.40 7.77
CA VAL A 65 -7.59 7.93 6.61
C VAL A 65 -6.22 8.38 7.10
N LEU A 66 -5.17 8.03 6.38
CA LEU A 66 -3.79 8.38 6.71
C LEU A 66 -3.21 9.25 5.59
N ASN A 67 -2.60 10.38 5.98
CA ASN A 67 -1.64 11.08 5.13
C ASN A 67 -0.26 10.91 5.76
N TYR A 68 0.77 10.98 4.92
CA TYR A 68 2.15 10.88 5.34
C TYR A 68 2.94 12.12 4.94
N GLU A 69 3.99 12.44 5.69
CA GLU A 69 4.97 13.44 5.23
C GLU A 69 5.57 13.04 3.88
N ILE A 70 5.86 11.74 3.71
CA ILE A 70 6.40 11.19 2.47
C ILE A 70 5.43 11.23 1.28
N SER A 71 4.15 11.55 1.47
CA SER A 71 3.20 11.72 0.38
C SER A 71 3.38 13.05 -0.36
N SER A 72 4.08 14.01 0.23
CA SER A 72 4.43 15.29 -0.39
C SER A 72 5.89 15.26 -0.83
N VAL A 73 6.15 14.71 -2.02
CA VAL A 73 7.51 14.54 -2.52
C VAL A 73 8.02 15.85 -3.11
N PRO A 74 9.09 16.47 -2.58
CA PRO A 74 9.63 17.69 -3.17
C PRO A 74 10.21 17.41 -4.54
N ALA A 75 9.88 18.22 -5.54
CA ALA A 75 10.31 18.02 -6.92
C ALA A 75 11.85 18.07 -7.04
N GLN A 76 12.54 18.82 -6.18
CA GLN A 76 14.02 18.84 -6.14
C GLN A 76 14.67 17.52 -5.73
N THR A 77 13.92 16.59 -5.13
CA THR A 77 14.43 15.25 -4.78
C THR A 77 14.33 14.26 -5.94
N VAL A 78 13.69 14.66 -7.05
CA VAL A 78 13.54 13.81 -8.23
C VAL A 78 14.86 13.78 -8.99
N VAL A 79 15.42 12.59 -9.14
CA VAL A 79 16.58 12.32 -9.98
C VAL A 79 16.15 11.82 -11.36
N GLY A 80 16.86 12.28 -12.38
CA GLY A 80 16.56 11.96 -13.78
C GLY A 80 15.58 12.95 -14.42
N GLU A 81 14.91 12.51 -15.49
CA GLU A 81 14.02 13.35 -16.28
C GLU A 81 12.63 13.43 -15.63
N LEU A 82 12.10 14.65 -15.56
CA LEU A 82 10.71 14.90 -15.19
C LEU A 82 9.81 14.61 -16.40
N PRO A 83 8.62 14.01 -16.21
CA PRO A 83 7.66 13.82 -17.28
C PRO A 83 7.32 15.16 -17.93
N ALA A 84 7.70 15.32 -19.20
CA ALA A 84 7.43 16.53 -19.98
C ALA A 84 6.04 16.52 -20.62
N VAL A 85 5.48 15.31 -20.82
CA VAL A 85 4.20 15.09 -21.49
C VAL A 85 3.18 14.58 -20.47
N PRO A 86 1.91 15.03 -20.56
CA PRO A 86 0.85 14.47 -19.74
C PRO A 86 0.70 12.95 -19.91
N GLY A 87 0.46 12.24 -18.82
CA GLY A 87 0.25 10.80 -18.83
C GLY A 87 0.17 10.18 -17.45
N GLU A 88 -0.13 8.89 -17.41
CA GLU A 88 -0.04 8.10 -16.20
C GLU A 88 1.43 7.90 -15.82
N GLN A 89 1.76 8.18 -14.57
CA GLN A 89 3.11 8.12 -14.02
C GLN A 89 3.10 7.28 -12.74
N THR A 90 4.25 6.69 -12.43
CA THR A 90 4.52 6.02 -11.17
C THR A 90 5.83 6.58 -10.62
N LEU A 91 5.91 6.76 -9.31
CA LEU A 91 7.08 7.30 -8.64
C LEU A 91 7.71 6.25 -7.75
N TRP A 92 9.02 6.08 -7.87
CA TRP A 92 9.85 5.32 -6.95
C TRP A 92 10.50 6.29 -5.98
N VAL A 93 10.21 6.13 -4.68
CA VAL A 93 10.66 7.03 -3.63
C VAL A 93 11.57 6.27 -2.69
N ARG A 94 12.85 6.61 -2.70
CA ARG A 94 13.81 6.02 -1.77
C ARG A 94 13.71 6.71 -0.43
N LEU A 95 13.52 5.91 0.59
CA LEU A 95 13.53 6.32 1.99
C LEU A 95 14.83 5.91 2.66
N LYS A 96 15.29 6.76 3.59
CA LYS A 96 16.35 6.45 4.53
C LYS A 96 15.93 6.77 5.96
N LYS A 97 16.38 5.93 6.89
CA LYS A 97 16.18 6.14 8.31
C LYS A 97 16.93 7.39 8.78
N GLN A 98 16.21 8.27 9.46
CA GLN A 98 16.72 9.49 10.06
C GLN A 98 17.15 9.24 11.53
N PRO A 99 17.91 10.15 12.15
CA PRO A 99 18.34 10.01 13.54
C PRO A 99 17.19 9.90 14.55
N ASP A 100 16.02 10.44 14.23
CA ASP A 100 14.79 10.35 15.05
C ASP A 100 14.09 8.98 14.93
N GLY A 101 14.63 8.07 14.12
CA GLY A 101 14.10 6.73 13.89
C GLY A 101 13.08 6.63 12.75
N PHE A 102 12.57 7.75 12.25
CA PHE A 102 11.62 7.79 11.15
C PHE A 102 12.31 7.71 9.80
N TRP A 103 11.58 7.27 8.79
CA TRP A 103 12.07 7.17 7.43
C TRP A 103 11.58 8.36 6.62
N ALA A 104 12.51 9.06 5.97
CA ALA A 104 12.24 10.25 5.16
C ALA A 104 12.75 10.08 3.74
N ILE A 105 12.23 10.89 2.83
CA ILE A 105 12.60 10.90 1.41
C ILE A 105 14.07 11.29 1.27
N ALA A 106 14.87 10.41 0.67
CA ALA A 106 16.24 10.71 0.28
C ALA A 106 16.32 11.16 -1.19
N GLU A 107 15.60 10.47 -2.07
CA GLU A 107 15.48 10.79 -3.50
C GLU A 107 14.23 10.11 -4.07
N SER A 108 13.81 10.55 -5.25
CA SER A 108 12.71 9.94 -5.99
C SER A 108 13.01 9.88 -7.49
N SER A 109 12.33 9.02 -8.23
CA SER A 109 12.47 8.95 -9.68
C SER A 109 11.21 8.40 -10.35
N PHE A 110 10.97 8.81 -11.60
CA PHE A 110 9.94 8.24 -12.47
C PHE A 110 10.39 6.93 -13.14
N HIS A 111 11.59 6.45 -12.82
CA HIS A 111 12.09 5.15 -13.19
C HIS A 111 12.48 4.34 -11.95
N PRO A 112 12.54 3.00 -12.04
CA PRO A 112 13.01 2.16 -10.94
C PRO A 112 14.38 2.60 -10.44
N LEU A 113 14.46 2.85 -9.13
CA LEU A 113 15.72 3.13 -8.46
C LEU A 113 16.45 1.81 -8.17
N PRO A 114 17.79 1.76 -8.31
CA PRO A 114 18.56 0.57 -7.94
C PRO A 114 18.45 0.31 -6.42
N GLU A 115 18.82 -0.89 -5.98
CA GLU A 115 18.93 -1.15 -4.54
C GLU A 115 20.09 -0.35 -3.93
N ALA A 116 19.93 0.11 -2.70
CA ALA A 116 20.98 0.76 -1.94
C ALA A 116 20.92 0.31 -0.47
N ALA A 117 22.09 0.16 0.16
CA ALA A 117 22.20 -0.24 1.55
C ALA A 117 21.46 0.75 2.48
N GLU A 118 20.86 0.21 3.54
CA GLU A 118 20.14 0.99 4.58
C GLU A 118 19.05 1.90 4.01
N SER A 119 18.42 1.46 2.92
CA SER A 119 17.33 2.18 2.26
C SER A 119 16.18 1.24 1.91
N ALA A 120 15.01 1.82 1.69
CA ALA A 120 13.84 1.14 1.16
C ALA A 120 13.28 1.98 0.02
N VAL A 121 12.80 1.36 -1.05
CA VAL A 121 12.19 2.07 -2.17
C VAL A 121 10.69 1.80 -2.16
N LEU A 122 9.88 2.83 -1.97
CA LEU A 122 8.43 2.76 -2.10
C LEU A 122 8.02 3.04 -3.55
N ARG A 123 7.09 2.24 -4.06
CA ARG A 123 6.43 2.49 -5.34
C ARG A 123 5.08 3.15 -5.08
N SER A 124 4.84 4.30 -5.70
CA SER A 124 3.53 4.95 -5.63
C SER A 124 2.48 4.13 -6.38
N ARG A 125 1.21 4.36 -6.08
CA ARG A 125 0.12 4.07 -7.01
C ARG A 125 0.30 4.91 -8.27
N PRO A 126 -0.16 4.43 -9.44
CA PRO A 126 -0.21 5.22 -10.64
C PRO A 126 -1.05 6.49 -10.42
N PHE A 127 -0.57 7.62 -10.92
CA PHE A 127 -1.30 8.89 -10.89
C PHE A 127 -1.13 9.62 -12.21
N TYR A 128 -2.09 10.47 -12.55
CA TYR A 128 -2.01 11.28 -13.76
C TYR A 128 -1.15 12.52 -13.51
N SER A 129 -0.09 12.70 -14.29
CA SER A 129 0.72 13.91 -14.32
C SER A 129 0.38 14.72 -15.56
N TYR A 130 0.24 16.04 -15.43
CA TYR A 130 0.03 16.97 -16.56
C TYR A 130 1.35 17.51 -17.15
N GLY A 131 2.47 16.90 -16.78
CA GLY A 131 3.80 17.43 -17.06
C GLY A 131 4.25 18.38 -15.95
N VAL A 132 5.35 18.05 -15.27
CA VAL A 132 5.83 18.83 -14.12
C VAL A 132 6.58 20.05 -14.63
N ARG A 133 5.86 21.15 -14.88
CA ARG A 133 6.50 22.42 -15.27
C ARG A 133 6.62 23.45 -14.14
N THR A 134 5.96 23.23 -12.99
CA THR A 134 5.90 24.28 -11.94
C THR A 134 5.51 23.84 -10.53
N ALA A 135 5.40 22.55 -10.23
CA ALA A 135 5.02 22.12 -8.87
C ALA A 135 6.25 21.91 -8.00
N ASP A 136 6.34 22.62 -6.86
CA ASP A 136 7.38 22.42 -5.85
C ASP A 136 7.29 21.02 -5.21
N THR A 137 6.09 20.43 -5.21
CA THR A 137 5.82 19.11 -4.64
C THR A 137 4.93 18.25 -5.55
N ILE A 138 5.20 16.94 -5.55
CA ILE A 138 4.45 15.90 -6.24
C ILE A 138 3.71 15.10 -5.17
N ARG A 139 2.39 14.97 -5.31
CA ARG A 139 1.58 14.16 -4.40
C ARG A 139 1.64 12.69 -4.81
N ALA A 140 2.08 11.83 -3.89
CA ALA A 140 2.17 10.39 -4.09
C ALA A 140 1.34 9.63 -3.04
N GLU A 141 0.62 8.61 -3.50
CA GLU A 141 -0.04 7.61 -2.66
C GLU A 141 0.70 6.28 -2.81
N TYR A 142 0.83 5.50 -1.76
CA TYR A 142 1.59 4.24 -1.67
C TYR A 142 0.70 3.02 -1.43
N GLY A 143 -0.57 3.25 -1.20
CA GLY A 143 -1.55 2.20 -1.00
C GLY A 143 -1.79 1.75 0.42
N ILE A 144 -1.32 2.57 1.35
CA ILE A 144 -1.44 2.40 2.80
C ILE A 144 -2.17 3.59 3.43
N GLU A 145 -2.88 4.42 2.66
CA GLU A 145 -3.59 5.62 3.14
C GLU A 145 -4.86 5.29 3.96
N ARG A 146 -5.16 4.01 4.18
CA ARG A 146 -6.33 3.55 4.91
C ARG A 146 -5.91 2.48 5.89
N TYR A 147 -6.25 2.68 7.15
CA TYR A 147 -6.09 1.71 8.22
C TYR A 147 -7.45 1.34 8.79
N TYR A 148 -7.83 0.08 8.65
CA TYR A 148 -9.12 -0.42 9.11
C TYR A 148 -9.00 -0.80 10.58
N VAL A 149 -9.95 -0.35 11.41
CA VAL A 149 -9.99 -0.66 12.84
C VAL A 149 -11.32 -1.30 13.20
N PRO A 150 -11.39 -2.02 14.33
CA PRO A 150 -12.66 -2.55 14.82
C PRO A 150 -13.66 -1.43 15.11
N GLU A 151 -14.94 -1.78 15.09
CA GLU A 151 -16.03 -0.81 15.26
C GLU A 151 -15.90 -0.03 16.58
N GLY A 152 -16.08 1.29 16.54
CA GLY A 152 -15.99 2.19 17.70
C GLY A 152 -14.57 2.55 18.16
N GLN A 153 -13.52 2.06 17.48
CA GLN A 153 -12.12 2.38 17.80
C GLN A 153 -11.50 3.46 16.90
N GLY A 154 -12.22 3.96 15.88
CA GLY A 154 -11.70 4.98 14.97
C GLY A 154 -11.48 6.33 15.65
N LYS A 155 -12.45 6.79 16.46
CA LYS A 155 -12.47 8.16 16.99
C LYS A 155 -11.27 8.53 17.89
N PRO A 156 -10.88 7.73 18.91
CA PRO A 156 -9.72 8.06 19.74
C PRO A 156 -8.42 8.14 18.95
N LEU A 157 -8.33 7.32 17.89
CA LEU A 157 -7.17 7.28 17.04
C LEU A 157 -7.10 8.46 16.06
N GLU A 158 -8.25 8.91 15.55
CA GLU A 158 -8.35 10.14 14.77
C GLU A 158 -7.93 11.37 15.57
N GLU A 159 -8.36 11.46 16.83
CA GLU A 159 -7.96 12.52 17.77
C GLU A 159 -6.45 12.51 18.00
N ALA A 160 -5.87 11.34 18.33
CA ALA A 160 -4.43 11.19 18.49
C ALA A 160 -3.64 11.60 17.22
N ARG A 161 -4.16 11.28 16.04
CA ARG A 161 -3.54 11.68 14.77
C ARG A 161 -3.62 13.19 14.55
N GLN A 162 -4.73 13.82 14.93
CA GLN A 162 -4.87 15.28 14.85
C GLN A 162 -3.85 15.99 15.75
N ASP A 163 -3.51 15.38 16.89
CA ASP A 163 -2.48 15.84 17.81
C ASP A 163 -1.04 15.54 17.33
N GLY A 164 -0.89 14.82 16.21
CA GLY A 164 0.41 14.49 15.62
C GLY A 164 1.16 13.34 16.31
N SER A 165 0.52 12.59 17.21
CA SER A 165 1.15 11.49 17.94
C SER A 165 1.12 10.14 17.20
N VAL A 166 0.51 10.11 16.01
CA VAL A 166 0.34 8.87 15.22
C VAL A 166 1.46 8.67 14.21
N SER A 167 1.99 7.45 14.21
CA SER A 167 2.95 6.97 13.22
C SER A 167 2.59 5.57 12.73
N ILE A 168 3.14 5.17 11.59
CA ILE A 168 2.85 3.88 10.97
C ILE A 168 4.14 3.09 10.82
N ALA A 169 4.16 1.87 11.36
CA ALA A 169 5.13 0.87 10.97
C ALA A 169 4.60 0.12 9.75
N ALA A 170 5.30 0.22 8.63
CA ALA A 170 4.96 -0.46 7.39
C ALA A 170 6.09 -1.41 6.97
N ARG A 171 5.74 -2.42 6.16
CA ARG A 171 6.67 -3.34 5.52
C ARG A 171 6.69 -3.07 4.03
N VAL A 172 7.89 -2.92 3.47
CA VAL A 172 8.11 -2.63 2.04
C VAL A 172 8.81 -3.81 1.39
N SER A 173 8.20 -4.40 0.36
CA SER A 173 8.83 -5.45 -0.45
C SER A 173 9.87 -4.90 -1.41
N SER A 174 10.68 -5.81 -2.00
CA SER A 174 11.69 -5.47 -3.00
C SER A 174 11.13 -4.80 -4.27
N ASP A 175 9.86 -5.04 -4.60
CA ASP A 175 9.17 -4.36 -5.72
C ASP A 175 8.58 -2.98 -5.35
N GLY A 176 8.75 -2.57 -4.09
CA GLY A 176 8.28 -1.31 -3.53
C GLY A 176 6.82 -1.28 -3.08
N THR A 177 6.14 -2.43 -3.05
CA THR A 177 4.78 -2.52 -2.48
C THR A 177 4.85 -2.43 -0.95
N ALA A 178 3.98 -1.61 -0.35
CA ALA A 178 3.89 -1.45 1.09
C ALA A 178 2.67 -2.17 1.68
N GLN A 179 2.81 -2.66 2.92
CA GLN A 179 1.71 -3.10 3.77
C GLN A 179 1.87 -2.51 5.16
N ILE A 180 0.77 -2.05 5.78
CA ILE A 180 0.80 -1.60 7.17
C ILE A 180 0.97 -2.81 8.07
N ARG A 181 1.94 -2.75 8.98
CA ARG A 181 2.09 -3.75 10.04
C ARG A 181 1.34 -3.33 11.30
N SER A 182 1.51 -2.08 11.71
CA SER A 182 0.86 -1.54 12.90
C SER A 182 0.76 -0.03 12.86
N LEU A 183 -0.30 0.47 13.47
CA LEU A 183 -0.41 1.87 13.83
C LEU A 183 0.14 2.10 15.24
N LEU A 184 0.91 3.16 15.41
CA LEU A 184 1.53 3.52 16.67
C LEU A 184 1.01 4.88 17.15
N VAL A 185 0.65 4.97 18.42
CA VAL A 185 0.36 6.22 19.14
C VAL A 185 1.46 6.40 20.18
N ASP A 186 2.19 7.52 20.13
CA ASP A 186 3.34 7.78 21.01
C ASP A 186 4.39 6.66 21.01
N GLY A 187 4.61 6.06 19.83
CA GLY A 187 5.56 4.95 19.64
C GLY A 187 5.10 3.59 20.15
N LYS A 188 3.88 3.47 20.69
CA LYS A 188 3.28 2.20 21.14
C LYS A 188 2.19 1.74 20.17
N PRO A 189 2.06 0.43 19.88
CA PRO A 189 0.97 -0.08 19.08
C PRO A 189 -0.38 0.34 19.64
N ALA A 190 -1.17 1.06 18.83
CA ALA A 190 -2.55 1.38 19.18
C ALA A 190 -3.44 0.14 19.12
N TYR A 191 -3.06 -0.81 18.26
CA TYR A 191 -3.71 -2.11 18.10
C TYR A 191 -2.69 -3.14 17.61
N GLU A 192 -2.60 -4.28 18.31
CA GLU A 192 -1.96 -5.50 17.79
C GLU A 192 -3.08 -6.39 17.26
N GLU A 193 -3.19 -6.53 15.92
CA GLU A 193 -3.92 -7.68 15.38
C GLU A 193 -3.16 -8.93 15.82
N PRO A 194 -3.84 -9.91 16.45
CA PRO A 194 -3.22 -11.21 16.62
C PRO A 194 -2.86 -11.73 15.23
N LEU A 195 -1.59 -12.09 15.05
CA LEU A 195 -1.25 -13.07 14.04
C LEU A 195 -2.09 -14.29 14.42
N TYR A 196 -3.00 -14.74 13.55
CA TYR A 196 -4.01 -15.81 13.70
C TYR A 196 -5.25 -15.55 14.57
#